data_AF-A0A3B9M767-F1
#
_entry.id   AF-A0A3B9M767-F1
#
_cell.length_a   1.000
_cell.length_b   1.000
_cell.length_c   1.000
_cell.angle_alpha   90.00
_cell.angle_beta   90.00
_cell.angle_gamma   90.00
#
_symmetry.space_group_name_H-M   'P 1'
#
loop_
_entity.id
_entity.type
_entity.pdbx_description
1 polymer ?
#
loop_
_entity_poly.entity_id
_entity_poly.type
_entity_poly.pdbx_seq_one_letter_code
_entity_poly.pdbx_strand_id
1 'polypeptide(L)' 'VDDHPEARSAAAHHASAGPRPSLVVAAGGGGTLRAVVEGVLEAFPDTPPGPDVVRLAALRMGSGNIVAR' A
#
# COMPACT_ATOMS: atom_id res chain seq x y z
N VAL A 1 -9.75 7.77 4.51
CA VAL A 1 -9.31 6.99 3.34
C VAL A 1 -10.52 6.23 2.91
N ASP A 2 -11.29 6.89 2.06
CA ASP A 2 -12.69 6.55 1.85
C ASP A 2 -12.89 5.94 0.45
N ASP A 3 -11.89 6.08 -0.43
CA ASP A 3 -11.85 5.51 -1.77
C ASP A 3 -10.43 5.07 -2.21
N HIS A 4 -10.33 4.53 -3.43
CA HIS A 4 -9.05 4.07 -4.00
C HIS A 4 -8.06 5.22 -4.28
N PRO A 5 -8.45 6.36 -4.91
CA PRO A 5 -7.56 7.51 -5.05
C PRO A 5 -6.96 8.00 -3.73
N GLU A 6 -7.75 8.12 -2.66
CA GLU A 6 -7.26 8.50 -1.34
C GLU A 6 -6.30 7.46 -0.77
N ALA A 7 -6.60 6.16 -0.94
CA ALA A 7 -5.70 5.10 -0.48
C ALA A 7 -4.34 5.14 -1.17
N ARG A 8 -4.34 5.44 -2.48
CA ARG A 8 -3.12 5.62 -3.27
C ARG A 8 -2.33 6.83 -2.78
N SER A 9 -2.97 7.99 -2.65
CA SER A 9 -2.32 9.23 -2.18
C SER A 9 -1.74 9.07 -0.77
N ALA A 10 -2.50 8.48 0.16
CA ALA A 10 -2.05 8.21 1.52
C ALA A 10 -0.85 7.24 1.56
N ALA A 11 -0.87 6.19 0.74
CA ALA A 11 0.24 5.24 0.64
C ALA A 11 1.52 5.90 0.06
N ALA A 12 1.38 6.72 -0.98
CA ALA A 12 2.51 7.46 -1.56
C ALA A 12 3.11 8.45 -0.56
N HIS A 13 2.26 9.18 0.16
CA HIS A 13 2.70 10.11 1.20
C HIS A 13 3.43 9.38 2.34
N HIS A 14 2.87 8.28 2.84
CA HIS A 14 3.50 7.50 3.90
C HIS A 14 4.84 6.90 3.46
N ALA A 15 4.90 6.33 2.25
CA ALA A 15 6.12 5.71 1.71
C ALA A 15 7.26 6.70 1.48
N SER A 16 6.95 7.94 1.08
CA SER A 16 7.95 8.98 0.80
C SER A 16 8.44 9.70 2.06
N ALA A 17 7.56 9.95 3.04
CA ALA A 17 7.87 10.78 4.20
C ALA A 17 8.07 9.99 5.52
N GLY A 18 7.75 8.70 5.52
CA GLY A 18 7.74 7.88 6.73
C GLY A 18 9.14 7.45 7.22
N PRO A 19 9.30 7.21 8.54
CA PRO A 19 10.49 6.57 9.09
C PRO A 19 10.66 5.15 8.54
N ARG A 20 11.92 4.70 8.42
CA ARG A 20 12.27 3.41 7.80
C ARG A 20 12.84 2.43 8.84
N PRO A 21 12.45 1.14 8.81
CA PRO A 21 11.43 0.54 7.95
C PRO A 21 10.01 0.98 8.33
N SER A 22 9.12 1.06 7.34
CA SER A 22 7.68 1.32 7.54
C SER A 22 6.83 0.11 7.12
N LEU A 23 5.58 0.07 7.60
CA LEU A 23 4.59 -0.95 7.24
C LEU A 23 3.31 -0.28 6.77
N VAL A 24 2.84 -0.61 5.58
CA VAL A 24 1.51 -0.24 5.09
C VAL A 24 0.61 -1.47 5.06
N VAL A 25 -0.54 -1.38 5.74
CA VAL A 25 -1.54 -2.45 5.77
C VAL A 25 -2.75 -2.04 4.91
N ALA A 26 -2.94 -2.71 3.79
CA ALA A 26 -4.12 -2.54 2.94
C ALA A 26 -5.28 -3.37 3.49
N ALA A 27 -6.16 -2.75 4.27
CA ALA A 27 -7.37 -3.38 4.80
C ALA A 27 -8.55 -3.17 3.84
N GLY A 28 -8.88 -4.17 3.03
CA GLY A 28 -9.91 -4.03 2.00
C GLY A 28 -9.91 -5.12 0.95
N GLY A 29 -10.52 -4.81 -0.19
CA GLY A 29 -10.55 -5.66 -1.37
C GLY A 29 -9.27 -5.54 -2.23
N GLY A 30 -9.23 -6.26 -3.34
CA GLY A 30 -8.14 -6.20 -4.32
C GLY A 30 -7.97 -4.80 -4.93
N GLY A 31 -9.05 -4.03 -5.06
CA GLY A 31 -8.99 -2.62 -5.48
C GLY A 31 -8.21 -1.74 -4.51
N THR A 32 -8.43 -1.91 -3.20
CA THR A 32 -7.69 -1.23 -2.14
C THR A 32 -6.22 -1.65 -2.13
N LEU A 33 -5.94 -2.96 -2.22
CA LEU A 33 -4.56 -3.46 -2.28
C LEU A 33 -3.81 -2.89 -3.49
N ARG A 34 -4.43 -2.90 -4.68
CA ARG A 34 -3.86 -2.32 -5.89
C ARG A 34 -3.54 -0.84 -5.69
N ALA A 35 -4.48 -0.05 -5.16
CA ALA A 35 -4.30 1.38 -4.94
C ALA A 35 -3.13 1.68 -3.99
N VAL A 36 -3.00 0.91 -2.91
CA VAL A 36 -1.88 1.02 -1.96
C VAL A 36 -0.55 0.69 -2.64
N VAL A 37 -0.48 -0.41 -3.39
CA VAL A 37 0.74 -0.81 -4.11
C VAL A 37 1.15 0.27 -5.11
N GLU A 38 0.21 0.77 -5.91
CA GLU A 38 0.47 1.86 -6.86
C GLU A 38 1.02 3.11 -6.16
N GLY A 39 0.43 3.51 -5.03
CA GLY A 39 0.89 4.66 -4.27
C GLY A 39 2.31 4.47 -3.72
N VAL A 40 2.64 3.28 -3.21
CA VAL A 40 4.01 2.99 -2.79
C VAL A 40 4.98 3.06 -3.98
N LEU A 41 4.62 2.50 -5.14
CA LEU A 41 5.48 2.56 -6.32
C LEU A 41 5.67 3.99 -6.86
N GLU A 42 4.66 4.86 -6.74
CA GLU A 42 4.81 6.29 -7.08
C GLU A 42 5.86 7.00 -6.22
N ALA A 43 6.03 6.60 -4.96
CA ALA A 43 7.08 7.12 -4.08
C ALA A 43 8.49 6.62 -4.46
N PHE A 44 8.60 5.60 -5.30
CA PHE A 44 9.86 4.98 -5.72
C PHE A 44 9.86 4.73 -7.25
N PRO A 45 9.94 5.80 -8.07
CA PRO A 45 9.73 5.72 -9.52
C PRO A 45 10.78 4.90 -10.27
N ASP A 46 12.00 4.81 -9.74
CA ASP A 46 13.11 4.12 -10.41
C ASP A 46 13.16 2.62 -10.07
N THR A 47 12.83 2.25 -8.84
CA THR A 47 12.95 0.86 -8.36
C THR A 47 12.05 0.62 -7.16
N PRO A 48 11.27 -0.49 -7.11
CA PRO A 48 10.46 -0.83 -5.96
C PRO A 48 11.28 -0.91 -4.66
N PRO A 49 10.73 -0.46 -3.52
CA PRO A 49 11.45 -0.49 -2.25
C PRO A 49 11.68 -1.93 -1.78
N GLY A 50 12.84 -2.17 -1.17
CA GLY A 50 13.10 -3.41 -0.44
C GLY A 50 12.33 -3.47 0.89
N PRO A 51 12.25 -4.67 1.52
CA PRO A 51 11.51 -4.89 2.77
C PRO A 51 12.09 -4.17 4.00
N ASP A 52 13.32 -3.65 3.90
CA ASP A 52 13.96 -2.83 4.94
C ASP A 52 13.60 -1.34 4.81
N VAL A 53 12.85 -0.96 3.76
CA VAL A 53 12.38 0.40 3.51
C VAL A 53 10.87 0.47 3.75
N VAL A 54 10.09 -0.32 3.00
CA VAL A 54 8.63 -0.42 3.13
C VAL A 54 8.21 -1.88 3.06
N ARG A 55 7.38 -2.30 4.00
CA ARG A 55 6.69 -3.59 3.97
C ARG A 55 5.23 -3.37 3.64
N LEU A 56 4.66 -4.28 2.85
CA LEU A 56 3.26 -4.28 2.51
C LEU A 56 2.60 -5.51 3.13
N ALA A 57 1.47 -5.30 3.79
CA ALA A 57 0.58 -6.37 4.23
C ALA A 57 -0.83 -6.11 3.71
N ALA A 58 -1.57 -7.18 3.46
CA ALA A 58 -2.97 -7.10 3.07
C ALA A 58 -3.82 -7.73 4.18
N LEU A 59 -4.81 -6.98 4.65
CA LEU A 59 -5.80 -7.47 5.60
C LEU A 59 -7.12 -7.66 4.87
N ARG A 60 -7.61 -8.90 4.86
CA ARG A 60 -8.84 -9.25 4.16
C ARG A 60 -10.08 -8.75 4.91
N MET A 61 -10.69 -7.68 4.41
CA MET A 61 -11.98 -7.17 4.89
C MET A 61 -13.08 -7.61 3.92
N GLY A 62 -13.65 -8.81 4.12
CA GLY A 62 -14.72 -9.37 3.28
C GLY A 62 -14.26 -10.39 2.22
N SER A 63 -15.10 -10.68 1.22
CA SER A 63 -14.80 -11.72 0.22
C SER A 63 -13.73 -11.31 -0.80
N GLY A 64 -13.48 -10.01 -0.98
CA GLY A 64 -12.89 -9.41 -2.18
C GLY A 64 -11.37 -9.24 -2.24
N ASN A 65 -10.55 -10.04 -1.56
CA ASN A 65 -9.08 -9.95 -1.68
C ASN A 65 -8.44 -11.36 -1.70
N ILE A 66 -8.09 -11.85 -2.90
CA ILE A 66 -7.49 -13.19 -3.09
C ILE A 66 -6.05 -13.25 -2.60
N VAL A 67 -5.32 -12.14 -2.67
CA VAL A 67 -3.91 -12.06 -2.22
C VAL A 67 -3.83 -12.14 -0.69
N ALA A 68 -4.86 -11.67 0.00
CA ALA A 68 -4.97 -11.72 1.46
C ALA A 68 -5.65 -13.00 2.00
N ARG A 69 -5.90 -14.00 1.15
CA ARG A 69 -6.44 -15.32 1.55
C ARG A 69 -5.30 -16.26 1.90
#